data_AF-A0A084AKS3-F1
#
_entry.id   AF-A0A084AKS3-F1
#
_cell.length_a   1.000
_cell.length_b   1.000
_cell.length_c   1.000
_cell.angle_alpha   90.00
_cell.angle_beta   90.00
_cell.angle_gamma   90.00
#
_symmetry.space_group_name_H-M   'P 1'
#
loop_
_entity.id
_entity.type
_entity.pdbx_description
1 polymer ?
#
loop_
_entity_poly.entity_id
_entity_poly.type
_entity_poly.pdbx_seq_one_letter_code
_entity_poly.pdbx_strand_id
1 'polypeptide(L)'
;MAPPPEIAIPSTSVSNEGSSKPFTYYNITLRLPLRSFIVQKRYSDFASLHSSLVAQVGSPPPAPLPGKHWLKSTVNSPELTRDRQVGLERYLKAIAESPDRRWRDTTAWRAFLNLPNSSTTNSAVSAGGMVGNAAAGAADPGTWLDMHRELKQKLHDARQCLSKRDGAVESGNGTAAVEAGAAAKRALVKAGTLISTLNDGLRKIQESGKLGEGEIRRRRDLISGARMEREGLDKLSNSLPSSASIVAHSGVSQGQASSSDKAALLRGGRPAGRVLGAPLPETDKTRELDNSGVLQLQKQEMQSQDEQIEQLAAIIRRQKEMGLQIGDEVAQHNDILGAMDGDVDRVTGKLKVANNRIRKM
;
A
#
# COMPACT_ATOMS: atom_id res chain seq x y z
N MET A 1 -23.18 -16.45 -7.19
CA MET A 1 -22.10 -17.15 -7.93
C MET A 1 -21.14 -16.07 -8.41
N ALA A 2 -19.85 -16.13 -8.04
CA ALA A 2 -18.91 -15.07 -8.37
C ALA A 2 -18.75 -14.93 -9.91
N PRO A 3 -18.68 -13.71 -10.45
CA PRO A 3 -18.44 -13.50 -11.87
C PRO A 3 -17.08 -14.12 -12.27
N PRO A 4 -16.95 -14.66 -13.51
CA PRO A 4 -15.69 -15.18 -13.99
C PRO A 4 -14.62 -14.07 -13.96
N PRO A 5 -13.35 -14.41 -13.63
CA PRO A 5 -12.28 -13.42 -13.61
C PRO A 5 -12.10 -12.81 -15.01
N GLU A 6 -11.97 -11.48 -15.08
CA GLU A 6 -11.62 -10.81 -16.33
C GLU A 6 -10.14 -11.13 -16.65
N ILE A 7 -9.88 -11.73 -17.81
CA ILE A 7 -8.53 -12.15 -18.22
C ILE A 7 -8.09 -11.32 -19.42
N ALA A 8 -6.89 -10.74 -19.36
CA ALA A 8 -6.25 -10.13 -20.54
C ALA A 8 -4.75 -10.45 -20.57
N ILE A 9 -4.12 -10.31 -21.74
CA ILE A 9 -2.66 -10.40 -21.87
C ILE A 9 -2.18 -9.08 -22.47
N PRO A 10 -2.03 -8.01 -21.67
CA PRO A 10 -1.78 -6.67 -22.21
C PRO A 10 -0.36 -6.47 -22.75
N SER A 11 0.62 -7.23 -22.26
CA SER A 11 2.03 -7.05 -22.61
C SER A 11 2.82 -8.36 -22.58
N THR A 12 3.98 -8.33 -23.22
CA THR A 12 4.97 -9.41 -23.20
C THR A 12 6.30 -8.88 -22.67
N SER A 13 7.13 -9.76 -22.11
CA SER A 13 8.51 -9.45 -21.73
C SER A 13 9.45 -10.54 -22.23
N VAL A 14 10.69 -10.17 -22.57
CA VAL A 14 11.72 -11.13 -22.97
C VAL A 14 12.63 -11.35 -21.76
N SER A 15 12.88 -12.60 -21.40
CA SER A 15 13.87 -12.95 -20.37
C SER A 15 15.04 -13.73 -20.97
N ASN A 16 16.21 -13.43 -20.44
CA ASN A 16 17.50 -14.09 -20.75
C ASN A 16 18.02 -14.90 -19.54
N GLU A 17 17.26 -14.98 -18.44
CA GLU A 17 17.74 -15.62 -17.21
C GLU A 17 17.85 -17.16 -17.37
N GLY A 18 19.06 -17.69 -17.14
CA GLY A 18 19.30 -19.11 -16.90
C GLY A 18 19.26 -20.05 -18.11
N SER A 19 19.09 -19.55 -19.34
CA SER A 19 19.05 -20.36 -20.57
C SER A 19 19.90 -19.73 -21.67
N SER A 20 20.60 -20.56 -22.45
CA SER A 20 21.35 -20.14 -23.64
C SER A 20 20.49 -19.47 -24.72
N LYS A 21 19.15 -19.58 -24.64
CA LYS A 21 18.21 -19.00 -25.60
C LYS A 21 17.17 -18.09 -24.91
N PRO A 22 16.98 -16.85 -25.39
CA PRO A 22 15.98 -15.93 -24.86
C PRO A 22 14.57 -16.47 -25.14
N PHE A 23 13.61 -16.15 -24.27
CA PHE A 23 12.22 -16.54 -24.45
C PHE A 23 11.22 -15.47 -23.99
N THR A 24 10.02 -15.54 -24.54
CA THR A 24 8.95 -14.56 -24.31
C THR A 24 8.02 -15.02 -23.19
N TYR A 25 7.87 -14.19 -22.16
CA TYR A 25 6.80 -14.26 -21.17
C TYR A 25 5.60 -13.44 -21.63
N TYR A 26 4.42 -14.00 -21.45
CA TYR A 26 3.13 -13.35 -21.60
C TYR A 26 2.65 -12.93 -20.21
N ASN A 27 2.37 -11.64 -20.04
CA ASN A 27 1.91 -11.08 -18.78
C ASN A 27 0.39 -11.16 -18.76
N ILE A 28 -0.17 -12.12 -18.02
CA ILE A 28 -1.61 -12.35 -17.91
C ILE A 28 -2.14 -11.51 -16.75
N THR A 29 -3.03 -10.56 -17.01
CA THR A 29 -3.75 -9.82 -15.97
C THR A 29 -5.05 -10.56 -15.61
N LEU A 30 -5.25 -10.77 -14.31
CA LEU A 30 -6.43 -11.41 -13.76
C LEU A 30 -7.14 -10.40 -12.85
N ARG A 31 -8.35 -9.99 -13.24
CA ARG A 31 -9.19 -9.09 -12.44
C ARG A 31 -10.28 -9.89 -11.74
N LEU A 32 -10.20 -9.92 -10.42
CA LEU A 32 -11.23 -10.45 -9.53
C LEU A 32 -11.94 -9.28 -8.84
N PRO A 33 -13.17 -9.47 -8.30
CA PRO A 33 -13.95 -8.39 -7.70
C PRO A 33 -13.23 -7.61 -6.59
N LEU A 34 -12.31 -8.26 -5.86
CA LEU A 34 -11.59 -7.68 -4.72
C LEU A 34 -10.09 -7.42 -4.99
N ARG A 35 -9.53 -7.95 -6.08
CA ARG A 35 -8.09 -7.85 -6.36
C ARG A 35 -7.76 -8.09 -7.82
N SER A 36 -6.75 -7.38 -8.30
CA SER A 36 -6.09 -7.64 -9.59
C SER A 36 -4.67 -8.16 -9.35
N PHE A 37 -4.23 -9.14 -10.13
CA PHE A 37 -2.83 -9.60 -10.09
C PHE A 37 -2.36 -10.09 -11.47
N ILE A 38 -1.05 -10.19 -11.61
CA ILE A 38 -0.39 -10.52 -12.89
C ILE A 38 0.33 -11.84 -12.74
N VAL A 39 0.14 -12.73 -13.71
CA VAL A 39 0.84 -14.01 -13.80
C VAL A 39 1.64 -14.03 -15.10
N GLN A 40 2.94 -14.30 -14.99
CA GLN A 40 3.81 -14.43 -16.16
C GLN A 40 3.91 -15.89 -16.56
N LYS A 41 3.63 -16.20 -17.82
CA LYS A 41 3.72 -17.56 -18.38
C LYS A 41 4.41 -17.54 -19.73
N ARG A 42 5.26 -18.52 -19.99
CA ARG A 42 5.84 -18.75 -21.32
C ARG A 42 4.92 -19.65 -22.14
N TYR A 43 5.07 -19.64 -23.46
CA TYR A 43 4.22 -20.46 -24.35
C TYR A 43 4.21 -21.96 -23.97
N SER A 44 5.34 -22.52 -23.57
CA SER A 44 5.40 -23.93 -23.15
C SER A 44 4.52 -24.22 -21.94
N ASP A 45 4.31 -23.25 -21.05
CA ASP A 45 3.41 -23.43 -19.91
C ASP A 45 1.95 -23.54 -20.37
N PHE A 46 1.56 -22.78 -21.41
CA PHE A 46 0.24 -22.90 -22.04
C PHE A 46 0.06 -24.25 -22.75
N ALA A 47 1.10 -24.76 -23.40
CA ALA A 47 1.07 -26.08 -24.02
C ALA A 47 0.92 -27.21 -22.98
N SER A 48 1.62 -27.08 -21.84
CA SER A 48 1.47 -27.98 -20.70
C SER A 48 0.07 -27.90 -20.07
N LEU A 49 -0.47 -26.69 -19.91
CA LEU A 49 -1.85 -26.48 -19.47
C LEU A 49 -2.83 -27.17 -20.42
N HIS A 50 -2.74 -26.92 -21.73
CA HIS A 50 -3.63 -27.50 -22.72
C HIS A 50 -3.63 -29.03 -22.67
N SER A 51 -2.44 -29.63 -22.64
CA SER A 51 -2.28 -31.09 -22.53
C SER A 51 -2.91 -31.63 -21.25
N SER A 52 -2.72 -30.94 -20.13
CA SER A 52 -3.30 -31.32 -18.82
C SER A 52 -4.83 -31.20 -18.82
N LEU A 53 -5.38 -30.14 -19.43
CA LEU A 53 -6.82 -29.94 -19.56
C LEU A 53 -7.46 -31.04 -20.41
N VAL A 54 -6.87 -31.36 -21.56
CA VAL A 54 -7.34 -32.44 -22.43
C VAL A 54 -7.31 -33.79 -21.70
N ALA A 55 -6.22 -34.08 -20.97
CA ALA A 55 -6.08 -35.33 -20.23
C ALA A 55 -7.09 -35.47 -19.07
N GLN A 56 -7.35 -34.39 -18.32
CA GLN A 56 -8.26 -34.43 -17.17
C GLN A 56 -9.73 -34.41 -17.56
N VAL A 57 -10.08 -33.70 -18.63
CA VAL A 57 -11.48 -33.52 -19.06
C VAL A 57 -11.91 -34.53 -20.12
N GLY A 58 -10.96 -35.08 -20.89
CA GLY A 58 -11.22 -35.98 -22.01
C GLY A 58 -11.70 -35.29 -23.29
N SER A 59 -11.76 -33.95 -23.31
CA SER A 59 -12.17 -33.16 -24.48
C SER A 59 -11.36 -31.86 -24.61
N PRO A 60 -11.08 -31.39 -25.83
CA PRO A 60 -10.34 -30.15 -26.05
C PRO A 60 -11.10 -28.93 -25.54
N PRO A 61 -10.40 -27.90 -25.03
CA PRO A 61 -11.00 -26.62 -24.66
C PRO A 61 -11.77 -25.96 -25.80
N PRO A 62 -12.70 -25.02 -25.50
CA PRO A 62 -13.57 -24.38 -26.49
C PRO A 62 -12.84 -23.65 -27.62
N ALA A 63 -11.63 -23.15 -27.37
CA ALA A 63 -10.76 -22.56 -28.38
C ALA A 63 -9.47 -23.37 -28.50
N PRO A 64 -8.92 -23.54 -29.71
CA PRO A 64 -7.65 -24.21 -29.91
C PRO A 64 -6.49 -23.36 -29.40
N LEU A 65 -5.43 -24.02 -28.93
CA LEU A 65 -4.19 -23.34 -28.58
C LEU A 65 -3.50 -22.84 -29.87
N PRO A 66 -3.02 -21.58 -29.94
CA PRO A 66 -2.28 -21.10 -31.10
C PRO A 66 -1.03 -21.94 -31.34
N GLY A 67 -0.76 -22.27 -32.60
CA GLY A 67 0.31 -23.17 -33.02
C GLY A 67 1.73 -22.64 -32.75
N LYS A 68 2.70 -23.55 -32.76
CA LYS A 68 4.12 -23.20 -32.72
C LYS A 68 4.58 -22.70 -34.10
N HIS A 69 5.24 -21.55 -34.14
CA HIS A 69 6.02 -21.13 -35.30
C HIS A 69 7.40 -21.77 -35.20
N TRP A 70 7.74 -22.64 -36.15
CA TRP A 70 8.99 -23.42 -36.16
C TRP A 70 10.10 -22.74 -36.96
N LEU A 71 9.76 -21.86 -37.91
CA LEU A 71 10.71 -21.17 -38.80
C LEU A 71 11.15 -19.78 -38.32
N LYS A 72 10.38 -19.13 -37.42
CA LYS A 72 10.63 -17.75 -36.99
C LYS A 72 10.42 -17.62 -35.48
N SER A 73 11.43 -17.10 -34.79
CA SER A 73 11.37 -16.88 -33.35
C SER A 73 10.46 -15.68 -33.03
N THR A 74 9.55 -15.84 -32.08
CA THR A 74 8.76 -14.72 -31.54
C THR A 74 9.64 -13.69 -30.83
N VAL A 75 10.83 -14.08 -30.36
CA VAL A 75 11.76 -13.14 -29.71
C VAL A 75 12.25 -12.05 -30.68
N ASN A 76 12.36 -12.37 -31.97
CA ASN A 76 12.92 -11.46 -32.98
C ASN A 76 11.84 -10.85 -33.90
N SER A 77 10.56 -11.11 -33.64
CA SER A 77 9.47 -10.61 -34.48
C SER A 77 8.32 -10.07 -33.61
N PRO A 78 8.09 -8.74 -33.60
CA PRO A 78 7.02 -8.14 -32.81
C PRO A 78 5.63 -8.55 -33.32
N GLU A 79 5.48 -8.75 -34.63
CA GLU A 79 4.22 -9.18 -35.25
C GLU A 79 3.81 -10.59 -34.82
N LEU A 80 4.74 -11.56 -34.87
CA LEU A 80 4.46 -12.93 -34.42
C LEU A 80 4.22 -13.00 -32.91
N THR A 81 4.86 -12.12 -32.13
CA THR A 81 4.60 -12.01 -30.70
C THR A 81 3.19 -11.50 -30.44
N ARG A 82 2.75 -10.47 -31.17
CA ARG A 82 1.40 -9.89 -31.06
C ARG A 82 0.33 -10.88 -31.50
N ASP A 83 0.53 -11.58 -32.62
CA ASP A 83 -0.43 -12.59 -33.10
C ASP A 83 -0.59 -13.73 -32.08
N ARG A 84 0.53 -14.24 -31.56
CA ARG A 84 0.50 -15.24 -30.49
C ARG A 84 -0.12 -14.71 -29.20
N GLN A 85 0.16 -13.46 -28.81
CA GLN A 85 -0.45 -12.80 -27.65
C GLN A 85 -1.98 -12.76 -27.77
N VAL A 86 -2.51 -12.33 -28.91
CA VAL A 86 -3.95 -12.28 -29.18
C VAL A 86 -4.56 -13.69 -29.19
N GLY A 87 -3.88 -14.66 -29.80
CA GLY A 87 -4.32 -16.06 -29.83
C GLY A 87 -4.39 -16.68 -28.42
N LEU A 88 -3.38 -16.44 -27.58
CA LEU A 88 -3.34 -16.93 -26.20
C LEU A 88 -4.40 -16.25 -25.32
N GLU A 89 -4.64 -14.95 -25.51
CA GLU A 89 -5.71 -14.24 -24.80
C GLU A 89 -7.07 -14.81 -25.17
N ARG A 90 -7.35 -15.01 -26.47
CA ARG A 90 -8.59 -15.64 -26.94
C ARG A 90 -8.76 -17.04 -26.36
N TYR A 91 -7.69 -17.83 -26.31
CA TYR A 91 -7.69 -19.16 -25.71
C TYR A 91 -8.10 -19.15 -24.23
N LEU A 92 -7.49 -18.26 -23.43
CA LEU A 92 -7.84 -18.16 -22.00
C LEU A 92 -9.24 -17.62 -21.77
N LYS A 93 -9.67 -16.59 -22.52
CA LYS A 93 -11.03 -16.04 -22.44
C LYS A 93 -12.08 -17.08 -22.78
N ALA A 94 -11.87 -17.85 -23.85
CA ALA A 94 -12.79 -18.92 -24.23
C ALA A 94 -12.97 -19.97 -23.10
N ILE A 95 -11.90 -20.31 -22.38
CA ILE A 95 -12.00 -21.20 -21.21
C ILE A 95 -12.73 -20.50 -20.05
N ALA A 96 -12.37 -19.25 -19.74
CA ALA A 96 -12.89 -18.47 -18.62
C ALA A 96 -14.39 -18.15 -18.73
N GLU A 97 -14.84 -17.80 -19.94
CA GLU A 97 -16.18 -17.30 -20.25
C GLU A 97 -17.13 -18.40 -20.74
N SER A 98 -16.60 -19.58 -21.10
CA SER A 98 -17.45 -20.70 -21.53
C SER A 98 -18.50 -21.05 -20.46
N PRO A 99 -19.76 -21.32 -20.87
CA PRO A 99 -20.81 -21.70 -19.93
C PRO A 99 -20.46 -23.01 -19.21
N ASP A 100 -19.71 -23.87 -19.91
CA ASP A 100 -19.16 -25.10 -19.41
C ASP A 100 -17.99 -24.87 -18.44
N ARG A 101 -17.98 -25.59 -17.33
CA ARG A 101 -17.06 -25.38 -16.21
C ARG A 101 -15.96 -26.41 -16.13
N ARG A 102 -16.08 -27.53 -16.85
CA ARG A 102 -15.19 -28.68 -16.69
C ARG A 102 -13.70 -28.35 -16.81
N TRP A 103 -13.33 -27.43 -17.70
CA TRP A 103 -11.93 -26.97 -17.84
C TRP A 103 -11.50 -26.03 -16.71
N ARG A 104 -12.39 -25.16 -16.22
CA ARG A 104 -12.11 -24.19 -15.16
C ARG A 104 -12.03 -24.82 -13.77
N ASP A 105 -12.73 -25.92 -13.57
CA ASP A 105 -12.76 -26.65 -12.31
C ASP A 105 -11.57 -27.61 -12.14
N THR A 106 -10.70 -27.72 -13.14
CA THR A 106 -9.46 -28.49 -13.02
C THR A 106 -8.46 -27.83 -12.06
N THR A 107 -7.63 -28.66 -11.43
CA THR A 107 -6.48 -28.19 -10.64
C THR A 107 -5.41 -27.56 -11.53
N ALA A 108 -5.26 -28.05 -12.76
CA ALA A 108 -4.32 -27.52 -13.74
C ALA A 108 -4.62 -26.05 -14.10
N TRP A 109 -5.89 -25.70 -14.32
CA TRP A 109 -6.31 -24.32 -14.58
C TRP A 109 -5.99 -23.38 -13.42
N ARG A 110 -6.34 -23.79 -12.18
CA ARG A 110 -6.07 -23.01 -10.98
C ARG A 110 -4.58 -22.80 -10.74
N ALA A 111 -3.77 -23.85 -10.87
CA ALA A 111 -2.33 -23.79 -10.72
C ALA A 111 -1.68 -22.91 -11.80
N PHE A 112 -2.17 -22.98 -13.05
CA PHE A 112 -1.66 -22.14 -14.12
C PHE A 112 -1.92 -20.66 -13.85
N LEU A 113 -3.13 -20.30 -13.41
CA LEU A 113 -3.48 -18.92 -13.10
C LEU A 113 -3.07 -18.47 -11.68
N ASN A 114 -2.34 -19.31 -10.93
CA ASN A 114 -1.99 -19.09 -9.52
C ASN A 114 -3.21 -18.66 -8.67
N LEU A 115 -4.40 -19.24 -8.92
CA LEU A 115 -5.60 -18.96 -8.14
C LEU A 115 -5.50 -19.63 -6.76
N PRO A 116 -6.02 -19.02 -5.67
CA PRO A 116 -6.10 -19.69 -4.37
C PRO A 116 -6.96 -20.95 -4.49
N ASN A 117 -6.58 -21.99 -3.76
CA ASN A 117 -7.43 -23.16 -3.65
C ASN A 117 -8.76 -22.77 -3.00
N SER A 118 -9.87 -23.24 -3.58
CA SER A 118 -11.23 -22.96 -3.09
C SER A 118 -11.52 -23.57 -1.70
N SER A 119 -10.58 -24.33 -1.13
CA SER A 119 -10.71 -25.08 0.12
C SER A 119 -10.15 -24.34 1.35
N THR A 120 -9.50 -23.19 1.18
CA THR A 120 -8.93 -22.42 2.31
C THR A 120 -9.69 -21.12 2.51
N THR A 121 -10.82 -21.20 3.21
CA THR A 121 -11.62 -20.05 3.64
C THR A 121 -10.99 -19.26 4.79
N ASN A 122 -9.87 -19.69 5.35
CA ASN A 122 -9.14 -18.94 6.37
C ASN A 122 -7.65 -19.19 6.24
N SER A 123 -6.94 -18.29 5.59
CA SER A 123 -5.57 -17.95 5.93
C SER A 123 -5.18 -16.71 5.14
N ALA A 124 -4.67 -15.71 5.86
CA ALA A 124 -3.90 -14.61 5.33
C ALA A 124 -2.60 -15.13 4.69
N VAL A 125 -2.72 -15.93 3.61
CA VAL A 125 -1.58 -16.36 2.80
C VAL A 125 -1.13 -15.18 1.95
N SER A 126 -0.19 -14.45 2.53
CA SER A 126 0.80 -13.62 1.85
C SER A 126 0.24 -12.56 0.90
N ALA A 127 -0.28 -11.49 1.50
CA ALA A 127 -0.35 -10.17 0.88
C ALA A 127 1.04 -9.61 0.45
N GLY A 128 2.11 -10.39 0.56
CA GLY A 128 3.49 -10.03 0.22
C GLY A 128 4.12 -10.84 -0.93
N GLY A 129 3.38 -11.69 -1.63
CA GLY A 129 4.02 -12.54 -2.64
C GLY A 129 3.09 -13.06 -3.72
N MET A 130 2.57 -12.19 -4.59
CA MET A 130 2.11 -12.50 -5.95
C MET A 130 1.96 -11.22 -6.79
N VAL A 131 3.06 -10.48 -6.93
CA VAL A 131 3.18 -9.44 -7.95
C VAL A 131 4.26 -9.91 -8.93
N GLY A 132 3.84 -10.69 -9.95
CA GLY A 132 4.68 -10.93 -11.11
C GLY A 132 4.92 -9.60 -11.81
N ASN A 133 6.05 -8.96 -11.50
CA ASN A 133 6.51 -7.66 -12.00
C ASN A 133 5.42 -6.56 -12.02
N ALA A 134 5.31 -5.75 -10.95
CA ALA A 134 4.31 -4.68 -10.81
C ALA A 134 4.25 -3.75 -12.03
N ALA A 135 5.41 -3.52 -12.66
CA ALA A 135 5.58 -2.72 -13.86
C ALA A 135 4.93 -3.30 -15.14
N ALA A 136 4.56 -4.59 -15.15
CA ALA A 136 3.89 -5.26 -16.28
C ALA A 136 2.38 -5.10 -16.23
N GLY A 137 1.77 -5.07 -15.04
CA GLY A 137 0.33 -4.84 -14.87
C GLY A 137 -0.05 -3.37 -14.82
N ALA A 138 0.87 -2.48 -14.43
CA ALA A 138 0.66 -1.04 -14.58
C ALA A 138 0.44 -0.60 -16.04
N ALA A 139 0.75 -1.46 -17.03
CA ALA A 139 0.49 -1.23 -18.45
C ALA A 139 -0.98 -1.52 -18.86
N ASP A 140 -1.79 -2.09 -17.96
CA ASP A 140 -3.23 -2.25 -18.16
C ASP A 140 -3.99 -1.03 -17.62
N PRO A 141 -4.94 -0.44 -18.38
CA PRO A 141 -5.60 0.79 -17.96
C PRO A 141 -6.40 0.68 -16.66
N GLY A 142 -7.01 -0.49 -16.39
CA GLY A 142 -7.79 -0.74 -15.18
C GLY A 142 -6.90 -0.98 -13.96
N THR A 143 -5.91 -1.86 -14.13
CA THR A 143 -4.92 -2.19 -13.09
C THR A 143 -4.13 -0.96 -12.66
N TRP A 144 -3.83 -0.04 -13.59
CA TRP A 144 -3.21 1.24 -13.27
C TRP A 144 -4.04 2.08 -12.29
N LEU A 145 -5.38 2.10 -12.44
CA LEU A 145 -6.26 2.84 -11.52
C LEU A 145 -6.33 2.18 -10.15
N ASP A 146 -6.30 0.84 -10.08
CA ASP A 146 -6.25 0.11 -8.82
C ASP A 146 -4.94 0.38 -8.06
N MET A 147 -3.81 0.36 -8.77
CA MET A 147 -2.48 0.71 -8.22
C MET A 147 -2.43 2.19 -7.78
N HIS A 148 -3.12 3.10 -8.48
CA HIS A 148 -3.25 4.49 -8.05
C HIS A 148 -4.08 4.64 -6.77
N ARG A 149 -5.15 3.84 -6.59
CA ARG A 149 -5.91 3.81 -5.32
C ARG A 149 -5.04 3.27 -4.18
N GLU A 150 -4.22 2.26 -4.44
CA GLU A 150 -3.25 1.77 -3.46
C GLU A 150 -2.22 2.86 -3.09
N LEU A 151 -1.70 3.60 -4.08
CA LEU A 151 -0.80 4.73 -3.84
C LEU A 151 -1.44 5.79 -2.93
N LYS A 152 -2.68 6.19 -3.22
CA LYS A 152 -3.47 7.09 -2.36
C LYS A 152 -3.53 6.57 -0.92
N GLN A 153 -3.85 5.29 -0.73
CA GLN A 153 -3.90 4.69 0.60
C GLN A 153 -2.55 4.78 1.32
N LYS A 154 -1.43 4.55 0.63
CA LYS A 154 -0.09 4.66 1.24
C LYS A 154 0.29 6.07 1.63
N LEU A 155 -0.13 7.09 0.86
CA LEU A 155 0.06 8.49 1.22
C LEU A 155 -0.77 8.87 2.46
N HIS A 156 -2.01 8.40 2.51
CA HIS A 156 -2.88 8.57 3.68
C HIS A 156 -2.32 7.86 4.92
N ASP A 157 -1.89 6.60 4.80
CA ASP A 157 -1.25 5.83 5.88
C ASP A 157 -0.01 6.57 6.43
N ALA A 158 0.83 7.14 5.54
CA ALA A 158 2.01 7.91 5.92
C ALA A 158 1.62 9.16 6.73
N ARG A 159 0.62 9.90 6.28
CA ARG A 159 0.09 11.09 6.97
C ARG A 159 -0.44 10.75 8.37
N GLN A 160 -1.22 9.67 8.51
CA GLN A 160 -1.70 9.20 9.81
C GLN A 160 -0.55 8.81 10.74
N CYS A 161 0.46 8.10 10.23
CA CYS A 161 1.61 7.69 11.02
C CYS A 161 2.45 8.88 11.49
N LEU A 162 2.59 9.93 10.65
CA LEU A 162 3.25 11.17 11.06
C LEU A 162 2.47 11.91 12.14
N SER A 163 1.13 11.96 12.04
CA SER A 163 0.29 12.54 13.09
C SER A 163 0.43 11.78 14.42
N LYS A 164 0.37 10.44 14.39
CA LYS A 164 0.59 9.59 15.57
C LYS A 164 1.98 9.77 16.18
N ARG A 165 3.01 9.90 15.34
CA ARG A 165 4.38 10.19 15.78
C ARG A 165 4.42 11.51 16.54
N ASP A 166 3.87 12.57 15.96
CA ASP A 166 3.94 13.91 16.54
C ASP A 166 3.18 13.97 17.88
N GLY A 167 2.02 13.32 18.00
CA GLY A 167 1.31 13.17 19.29
C GLY A 167 2.04 12.29 20.32
N ALA A 168 2.80 11.28 19.87
CA ALA A 168 3.63 10.45 20.75
C ALA A 168 4.85 11.22 21.30
N VAL A 169 5.41 12.13 20.51
CA VAL A 169 6.47 13.06 20.96
C VAL A 169 5.94 14.00 22.05
N GLU A 170 4.76 14.57 21.84
CA GLU A 170 4.10 15.49 22.77
C GLU A 170 3.76 14.82 24.12
N SER A 171 3.36 13.56 24.09
CA SER A 171 3.09 12.76 25.29
C SER A 171 4.34 12.19 25.97
N GLY A 172 5.55 12.53 25.48
CA GLY A 172 6.82 12.04 26.03
C GLY A 172 7.08 10.55 25.78
N ASN A 173 6.27 9.88 24.96
CA ASN A 173 6.43 8.47 24.64
C ASN A 173 7.36 8.28 23.44
N GLY A 174 8.67 8.34 23.71
CA GLY A 174 9.71 8.20 22.68
C GLY A 174 9.64 6.88 21.89
N THR A 175 9.25 5.77 22.52
CA THR A 175 9.15 4.47 21.83
C THR A 175 8.05 4.46 20.77
N ALA A 176 6.86 4.97 21.11
CA ALA A 176 5.74 5.10 20.18
C ALA A 176 6.04 6.10 19.05
N ALA A 177 6.79 7.18 19.35
CA ALA A 177 7.24 8.14 18.34
C ALA A 177 8.18 7.50 17.31
N VAL A 178 9.16 6.72 17.75
CA VAL A 178 10.10 6.01 16.85
C VAL A 178 9.36 4.99 15.99
N GLU A 179 8.45 4.21 16.58
CA GLU A 179 7.66 3.21 15.84
C GLU A 179 6.77 3.85 14.77
N ALA A 180 6.02 4.90 15.14
CA ALA A 180 5.14 5.62 14.22
C ALA A 180 5.95 6.33 13.11
N GLY A 181 7.11 6.89 13.44
CA GLY A 181 8.03 7.46 12.45
C GLY A 181 8.59 6.43 11.47
N ALA A 182 8.95 5.24 11.96
CA ALA A 182 9.38 4.14 11.11
C ALA A 182 8.25 3.63 10.20
N ALA A 183 7.02 3.55 10.72
CA ALA A 183 5.84 3.19 9.93
C ALA A 183 5.55 4.20 8.81
N ALA A 184 5.65 5.51 9.10
CA ALA A 184 5.54 6.57 8.10
C ALA A 184 6.59 6.42 6.99
N LYS A 185 7.86 6.22 7.34
CA LYS A 185 8.94 6.00 6.36
C LYS A 185 8.69 4.78 5.48
N ARG A 186 8.25 3.66 6.04
CA ARG A 186 7.90 2.45 5.25
C ARG A 186 6.77 2.73 4.26
N ALA A 187 5.75 3.48 4.66
CA ALA A 187 4.64 3.86 3.78
C ALA A 187 5.12 4.79 2.65
N LEU A 188 5.97 5.78 2.93
CA LEU A 188 6.54 6.69 1.93
C LEU A 188 7.44 6.00 0.91
N VAL A 189 8.24 5.01 1.34
CA VAL A 189 9.04 4.19 0.43
C VAL A 189 8.15 3.41 -0.53
N LYS A 190 7.10 2.74 0.00
CA LYS A 190 6.12 2.02 -0.84
C LYS A 190 5.41 2.96 -1.82
N ALA A 191 4.97 4.12 -1.37
CA ALA A 191 4.38 5.15 -2.24
C ALA A 191 5.35 5.57 -3.36
N GLY A 192 6.65 5.76 -3.05
CA GLY A 192 7.67 6.06 -4.06
C GLY A 192 7.82 4.97 -5.12
N THR A 193 7.84 3.69 -4.70
CA THR A 193 7.90 2.56 -5.64
C THR A 193 6.66 2.50 -6.54
N LEU A 194 5.46 2.72 -5.98
CA LEU A 194 4.22 2.75 -6.73
C LEU A 194 4.20 3.90 -7.76
N ILE A 195 4.65 5.10 -7.38
CA ILE A 195 4.79 6.25 -8.30
C ILE A 195 5.69 5.89 -9.49
N SER A 196 6.82 5.22 -9.27
CA SER A 196 7.70 4.78 -10.36
C SER A 196 6.98 3.79 -11.27
N THR A 197 6.36 2.75 -10.70
CA THR A 197 5.66 1.72 -11.48
C THR A 197 4.48 2.26 -12.28
N LEU A 198 3.71 3.20 -11.73
CA LEU A 198 2.60 3.88 -12.41
C LEU A 198 3.09 4.77 -13.55
N ASN A 199 4.24 5.42 -13.39
CA ASN A 199 4.84 6.25 -14.42
C ASN A 199 5.34 5.41 -15.61
N ASP A 200 5.98 4.28 -15.33
CA ASP A 200 6.42 3.33 -16.37
C ASP A 200 5.23 2.64 -17.05
N GLY A 201 4.19 2.30 -16.28
CA GLY A 201 2.93 1.78 -16.81
C GLY A 201 2.22 2.77 -17.73
N LEU A 202 2.16 4.06 -17.33
CA LEU A 202 1.56 5.11 -18.14
C LEU A 202 2.30 5.31 -19.47
N ARG A 203 3.64 5.23 -19.46
CA ARG A 203 4.44 5.27 -20.69
C ARG A 203 4.07 4.11 -21.64
N LYS A 204 3.98 2.88 -21.14
CA LYS A 204 3.58 1.71 -21.94
C LYS A 204 2.14 1.82 -22.45
N ILE A 205 1.23 2.37 -21.64
CA ILE A 205 -0.15 2.63 -22.06
C ILE A 205 -0.18 3.64 -23.22
N GLN A 206 0.60 4.71 -23.13
CA GLN A 206 0.74 5.71 -24.19
C GLN A 206 1.28 5.09 -25.48
N GLU A 207 2.33 4.28 -25.40
CA GLU A 207 2.90 3.56 -26.56
C GLU A 207 1.90 2.58 -27.20
N SER A 208 1.01 1.98 -26.40
CA SER A 208 0.02 1.02 -26.89
C SER A 208 -1.18 1.65 -27.60
N GLY A 209 -1.35 2.98 -27.52
CA GLY A 209 -2.48 3.71 -28.12
C GLY A 209 -3.86 3.34 -27.57
N LYS A 210 -3.93 2.63 -26.42
CA LYS A 210 -5.19 2.12 -25.85
C LYS A 210 -6.06 3.20 -25.18
N LEU A 211 -5.51 4.39 -24.95
CA LEU A 211 -6.19 5.50 -24.27
C LEU A 211 -6.12 6.77 -25.12
N GLY A 212 -7.17 7.58 -25.04
CA GLY A 212 -7.17 8.93 -25.62
C GLY A 212 -6.24 9.88 -24.87
N GLU A 213 -5.77 10.91 -25.57
CA GLU A 213 -4.79 11.90 -25.07
C GLU A 213 -5.25 12.60 -23.78
N GLY A 214 -6.55 12.91 -23.66
CA GLY A 214 -7.13 13.53 -22.46
C GLY A 214 -7.02 12.67 -21.21
N GLU A 215 -7.23 11.35 -21.32
CA GLU A 215 -7.08 10.43 -20.17
C GLU A 215 -5.60 10.21 -19.83
N ILE A 216 -4.71 10.18 -20.81
CA ILE A 216 -3.26 10.13 -20.57
C ILE A 216 -2.81 11.38 -19.80
N ARG A 217 -3.31 12.57 -20.18
CA ARG A 217 -3.04 13.82 -19.48
C ARG A 217 -3.54 13.77 -18.03
N ARG A 218 -4.79 13.36 -17.82
CA ARG A 218 -5.38 13.19 -16.48
C ARG A 218 -4.53 12.26 -15.60
N ARG A 219 -4.07 11.12 -16.13
CA ARG A 219 -3.23 10.16 -15.38
C ARG A 219 -1.85 10.73 -15.04
N ARG A 220 -1.30 11.58 -15.91
CA ARG A 220 -0.06 12.32 -15.64
C ARG A 220 -0.25 13.32 -14.49
N ASP A 221 -1.37 14.04 -14.48
CA ASP A 221 -1.70 14.99 -13.43
C ASP A 221 -1.89 14.30 -12.07
N LEU A 222 -2.52 13.12 -12.05
CA LEU A 222 -2.64 12.28 -10.84
C LEU A 222 -1.26 11.86 -10.28
N ILE A 223 -0.34 11.41 -11.14
CA ILE A 223 1.03 11.07 -10.72
C ILE A 223 1.77 12.31 -10.20
N SER A 224 1.60 13.46 -10.86
CA SER A 224 2.23 14.73 -10.44
C SER A 224 1.75 15.15 -9.05
N GLY A 225 0.44 15.10 -8.81
CA GLY A 225 -0.16 15.37 -7.50
C GLY A 225 0.40 14.45 -6.41
N ALA A 226 0.43 13.14 -6.66
CA ALA A 226 0.96 12.17 -5.71
C ALA A 226 2.46 12.34 -5.42
N ARG A 227 3.25 12.81 -6.42
CA ARG A 227 4.68 13.13 -6.23
C ARG A 227 4.86 14.33 -5.30
N MET A 228 4.11 15.41 -5.53
CA MET A 228 4.16 16.61 -4.69
C MET A 228 3.75 16.28 -3.25
N GLU A 229 2.68 15.51 -3.07
CA GLU A 229 2.25 15.07 -1.74
C GLU A 229 3.31 14.20 -1.05
N ARG A 230 3.86 13.20 -1.76
CA ARG A 230 4.94 12.36 -1.22
C ARG A 230 6.14 13.18 -0.80
N GLU A 231 6.57 14.15 -1.61
CA GLU A 231 7.69 15.03 -1.29
C GLU A 231 7.40 15.90 -0.07
N GLY A 232 6.18 16.45 0.03
CA GLY A 232 5.73 17.18 1.21
C GLY A 232 5.77 16.32 2.48
N LEU A 233 5.20 15.11 2.43
CA LEU A 233 5.22 14.17 3.56
C LEU A 233 6.64 13.69 3.91
N ASP A 234 7.53 13.57 2.93
CA ASP A 234 8.94 13.21 3.16
C ASP A 234 9.71 14.35 3.83
N LYS A 235 9.48 15.60 3.41
CA LYS A 235 10.00 16.79 4.12
C LYS A 235 9.50 16.81 5.56
N LEU A 236 8.21 16.56 5.78
CA LEU A 236 7.60 16.48 7.12
C LEU A 236 8.11 15.30 7.97
N SER A 237 8.43 14.18 7.33
CA SER A 237 9.06 13.02 7.97
C SER A 237 10.47 13.38 8.46
N ASN A 238 11.21 14.15 7.66
CA ASN A 238 12.60 14.53 7.94
C ASN A 238 12.72 15.81 8.79
N SER A 239 11.70 16.68 8.80
CA SER A 239 11.57 17.82 9.70
C SER A 239 11.12 17.35 11.08
N LEU A 240 12.01 16.66 11.79
CA LEU A 240 11.97 16.65 13.24
C LEU A 240 13.05 17.65 13.69
N PRO A 241 12.79 18.51 14.70
CA PRO A 241 13.87 19.08 15.48
C PRO A 241 14.70 17.92 15.98
N SER A 242 16.01 18.02 15.92
CA SER A 242 16.93 17.04 16.48
C SER A 242 16.61 16.79 17.95
N SER A 243 15.73 15.85 18.28
CA SER A 243 15.63 15.27 19.62
C SER A 243 16.88 14.45 19.97
N ALA A 244 17.86 14.40 19.07
CA ALA A 244 19.24 14.10 19.42
C ALA A 244 19.81 15.05 20.51
N SER A 245 19.24 16.24 20.72
CA SER A 245 19.57 17.10 21.88
C SER A 245 18.76 16.80 23.15
N ILE A 246 17.62 16.10 23.06
CA ILE A 246 16.85 15.67 24.24
C ILE A 246 17.52 14.45 24.91
N VAL A 247 18.22 13.61 24.13
CA VAL A 247 19.10 12.56 24.68
C VAL A 247 20.45 13.08 25.18
N ALA A 248 20.85 14.32 24.85
CA ALA A 248 22.10 14.92 25.31
C ALA A 248 21.95 15.82 26.55
N HIS A 249 20.74 16.24 26.92
CA HIS A 249 20.46 16.98 28.16
C HIS A 249 19.54 16.27 29.15
N SER A 250 19.07 15.06 28.82
CA SER A 250 18.55 14.09 29.81
C SER A 250 19.68 13.16 30.27
N GLY A 251 20.72 13.73 30.86
CA GLY A 251 21.55 12.99 31.79
C GLY A 251 20.82 12.93 33.13
N VAL A 252 19.94 11.92 33.32
CA VAL A 252 19.62 11.23 34.58
C VAL A 252 18.37 10.34 34.42
N SER A 253 18.63 9.04 34.50
CA SER A 253 17.80 7.95 35.04
C SER A 253 16.43 7.62 34.41
N GLN A 254 16.44 6.72 33.43
CA GLN A 254 15.52 5.58 33.43
C GLN A 254 16.35 4.28 33.47
N GLY A 255 17.11 4.14 34.55
CA GLY A 255 17.71 2.87 34.91
C GLY A 255 16.64 1.99 35.53
N GLN A 256 16.51 0.75 35.05
CA GLN A 256 15.89 -0.32 35.81
C GLN A 256 16.43 -0.27 37.24
N ALA A 257 15.54 -0.24 38.23
CA ALA A 257 15.92 -0.25 39.64
C ALA A 257 16.94 -1.38 39.88
N SER A 258 18.13 -1.01 40.35
CA SER A 258 19.17 -1.96 40.66
C SER A 258 18.68 -2.86 41.81
N SER A 259 19.12 -4.11 41.83
CA SER A 259 18.74 -5.06 42.90
C SER A 259 19.11 -4.55 44.31
N SER A 260 20.04 -3.60 44.42
CA SER A 260 20.38 -2.86 45.64
C SER A 260 19.30 -1.89 46.11
N ASP A 261 18.57 -1.23 45.20
CA ASP A 261 17.52 -0.27 45.56
C ASP A 261 16.27 -0.96 46.12
N LYS A 262 15.95 -2.15 45.59
CA LYS A 262 14.92 -3.02 46.17
C LYS A 262 15.29 -3.56 47.55
N ALA A 263 16.59 -3.77 47.82
CA ALA A 263 17.05 -4.27 49.12
C ALA A 263 16.96 -3.21 50.23
N ALA A 264 17.06 -1.92 49.89
CA ALA A 264 16.88 -0.82 50.83
C ALA A 264 15.41 -0.64 51.26
N LEU A 265 14.46 -0.93 50.36
CA LEU A 265 13.02 -0.86 50.63
C LEU A 265 12.50 -2.04 51.49
N LEU A 266 13.23 -3.16 51.53
CA LEU A 266 12.87 -4.38 52.29
C LEU A 266 13.50 -4.44 53.69
N ARG A 267 14.48 -3.58 54.02
CA ARG A 267 14.97 -3.43 55.40
C ARG A 267 14.19 -2.32 56.09
N GLY A 268 13.10 -2.72 56.75
CA GLY A 268 12.18 -1.85 57.49
C GLY A 268 12.82 -0.93 58.53
N GLY A 269 13.32 0.22 58.09
CA GLY A 269 13.61 1.38 58.91
C GLY A 269 12.38 2.29 58.97
N ARG A 270 11.78 2.42 60.14
CA ARG A 270 10.61 3.27 60.41
C ARG A 270 10.94 4.73 60.00
N PRO A 271 10.12 5.43 59.19
CA PRO A 271 10.39 6.83 58.90
C PRO A 271 10.08 7.66 60.15
N ALA A 272 11.11 8.33 60.65
CA ALA A 272 10.98 9.34 61.69
C ALA A 272 10.12 10.52 61.18
N GLY A 273 9.14 10.89 62.01
CA GLY A 273 8.30 12.09 61.99
C GLY A 273 8.34 13.00 60.76
N ARG A 274 7.33 12.90 59.91
CA ARG A 274 6.94 14.00 59.01
C ARG A 274 6.23 15.06 59.85
N VAL A 275 6.97 16.08 60.28
CA VAL A 275 6.41 17.26 60.96
C VAL A 275 5.69 18.13 59.91
N LEU A 276 4.38 18.31 60.09
CA LEU A 276 3.55 19.17 59.26
C LEU A 276 3.93 20.64 59.55
N GLY A 277 4.62 21.30 58.61
CA GLY A 277 5.01 22.72 58.72
C GLY A 277 6.50 23.04 58.56
N ALA A 278 7.37 22.05 58.31
CA ALA A 278 8.76 22.32 57.96
C ALA A 278 8.85 22.92 56.54
N PRO A 279 9.64 24.00 56.31
CA PRO A 279 9.92 24.50 54.96
C PRO A 279 10.45 23.36 54.11
N LEU A 280 9.92 23.21 52.89
CA LEU A 280 10.44 22.20 51.98
C LEU A 280 11.95 22.45 51.82
N PRO A 281 12.80 21.42 51.96
CA PRO A 281 14.22 21.58 51.71
C PRO A 281 14.41 22.11 50.28
N GLU A 282 15.22 23.15 50.13
CA GLU A 282 15.54 23.72 48.84
C GLU A 282 16.10 22.64 47.92
N THR A 283 15.67 22.65 46.66
CA THR A 283 16.17 21.75 45.62
C THR A 283 17.68 21.91 45.46
N ASP A 284 18.40 20.82 45.16
CA ASP A 284 19.86 20.86 44.96
C ASP A 284 20.32 21.90 43.92
N LYS A 285 19.45 22.24 42.96
CA LYS A 285 19.68 23.28 41.93
C LYS A 285 19.66 24.72 42.46
N THR A 286 18.88 24.99 43.51
CA THR A 286 18.70 26.33 44.09
C THR A 286 19.55 26.54 45.33
N ARG A 287 20.04 25.46 45.95
CA ARG A 287 20.79 25.47 47.22
C ARG A 287 22.15 26.17 47.14
N GLU A 288 22.78 26.17 45.96
CA GLU A 288 24.11 26.76 45.73
C GLU A 288 24.06 28.15 45.09
N LEU A 289 22.87 28.66 44.80
CA LEU A 289 22.69 29.94 44.10
C LEU A 289 22.31 31.04 45.08
N ASP A 290 22.97 32.20 44.96
CA ASP A 290 22.53 33.43 45.61
C ASP A 290 21.22 33.95 44.99
N ASN A 291 20.50 34.85 45.65
CA ASN A 291 19.21 35.41 45.19
C ASN A 291 19.28 35.94 43.74
N SER A 292 20.41 36.53 43.37
CA SER A 292 20.70 36.98 42.01
C SER A 292 20.80 35.83 41.01
N GLY A 293 21.43 34.71 41.41
CA GLY A 293 21.54 33.47 40.64
C GLY A 293 20.21 32.71 40.52
N VAL A 294 19.39 32.70 41.58
CA VAL A 294 18.03 32.12 41.54
C VAL A 294 17.14 32.88 40.55
N LEU A 295 17.22 34.22 40.54
CA LEU A 295 16.47 35.04 39.58
C LEU A 295 16.96 34.83 38.13
N GLN A 296 18.27 34.62 37.94
CA GLN A 296 18.82 34.28 36.63
C GLN A 296 18.36 32.89 36.16
N LEU A 297 18.38 31.89 37.05
CA LEU A 297 17.86 30.55 36.78
C LEU A 297 16.38 30.60 36.41
N GLN A 298 15.56 31.35 37.15
CA GLN A 298 14.14 31.52 36.85
C GLN A 298 13.91 32.13 35.47
N LYS A 299 14.70 33.16 35.09
CA LYS A 299 14.63 33.75 33.75
C LYS A 299 14.98 32.74 32.66
N GLN A 300 15.99 31.91 32.90
CA GLN A 300 16.39 30.85 31.96
C GLN A 300 15.32 29.76 31.85
N GLU A 301 14.70 29.36 32.97
CA GLU A 301 13.61 28.38 32.99
C GLU A 301 12.38 28.91 32.23
N MET A 302 12.02 30.19 32.42
CA MET A 302 10.95 30.84 31.66
C MET A 302 11.26 30.89 30.17
N GLN A 303 12.48 31.24 29.78
CA GLN A 303 12.89 31.23 28.37
C GLN A 303 12.80 29.82 27.77
N SER A 304 13.23 28.79 28.50
CA SER A 304 13.11 27.40 28.03
C SER A 304 11.66 26.96 27.90
N GLN A 305 10.78 27.38 28.81
CA GLN A 305 9.34 27.11 28.73
C GLN A 305 8.70 27.82 27.53
N ASP A 306 9.06 29.09 27.27
CA ASP A 306 8.58 29.84 26.10
C ASP A 306 8.99 29.15 24.78
N GLU A 307 10.24 28.67 24.68
CA GLU A 307 10.72 27.91 23.52
C GLU A 307 9.94 26.59 23.33
N GLN A 308 9.62 25.89 24.42
CA GLN A 308 8.81 24.67 24.38
C GLN A 308 7.37 24.96 23.92
N ILE A 309 6.78 26.07 24.39
CA ILE A 309 5.44 26.51 23.98
C ILE A 309 5.42 26.86 22.49
N GLU A 310 6.46 27.52 21.97
CA GLU A 310 6.55 27.84 20.55
C GLU A 310 6.62 26.57 19.68
N GLN A 311 7.40 25.57 20.11
CA GLN A 311 7.47 24.26 19.44
C GLN A 311 6.11 23.54 19.47
N LEU A 312 5.44 23.54 20.62
CA LEU A 312 4.10 22.97 20.77
C LEU A 312 3.10 23.68 19.85
N ALA A 313 3.15 25.00 19.76
CA ALA A 313 2.29 25.80 18.88
C ALA A 313 2.52 25.51 17.39
N ALA A 314 3.75 25.21 16.98
CA ALA A 314 4.06 24.79 15.61
C ALA A 314 3.49 23.40 15.30
N ILE A 315 3.59 22.46 16.25
CA ILE A 315 3.03 21.11 16.11
C ILE A 315 1.50 21.15 16.06
N ILE A 316 0.85 21.92 16.94
CA ILE A 316 -0.61 22.07 16.97
C ILE A 316 -1.12 22.69 15.66
N ARG A 317 -0.43 23.71 15.13
CA ARG A 317 -0.76 24.28 13.82
C ARG A 317 -0.73 23.22 12.71
N ARG A 318 0.30 22.37 12.71
CA ARG A 318 0.44 21.27 11.76
C ARG A 318 -0.63 20.17 11.96
N GLN A 319 -0.93 19.79 13.20
CA GLN A 319 -1.99 18.82 13.52
C GLN A 319 -3.37 19.36 13.09
N LYS A 320 -3.65 20.64 13.33
CA LYS A 320 -4.88 21.30 12.88
C LYS A 320 -5.00 21.25 11.36
N GLU A 321 -3.94 21.59 10.64
CA GLU A 321 -3.95 21.55 9.18
C GLU A 321 -4.14 20.12 8.64
N MET A 322 -3.45 19.12 9.23
CA MET A 322 -3.67 17.72 8.89
C MET A 322 -5.11 17.26 9.20
N GLY A 323 -5.67 17.68 10.33
CA GLY A 323 -7.03 17.35 10.73
C GLY A 323 -8.08 17.94 9.78
N LEU A 324 -7.91 19.18 9.34
CA LEU A 324 -8.76 19.81 8.34
C LEU A 324 -8.71 19.04 7.01
N GLN A 325 -7.51 18.70 6.53
CA GLN A 325 -7.37 17.95 5.26
C GLN A 325 -7.97 16.53 5.34
N ILE A 326 -7.86 15.86 6.49
CA ILE A 326 -8.52 14.56 6.71
C ILE A 326 -10.04 14.73 6.72
N GLY A 327 -10.55 15.78 7.37
CA GLY A 327 -11.98 16.10 7.38
C GLY A 327 -12.53 16.33 5.97
N ASP A 328 -11.83 17.13 5.16
CA ASP A 328 -12.19 17.39 3.77
C ASP A 328 -12.16 16.10 2.92
N GLU A 329 -11.18 15.22 3.14
CA GLU A 329 -11.11 13.92 2.46
C GLU A 329 -12.28 13.00 2.85
N VAL A 330 -12.63 12.94 4.13
CA VAL A 330 -13.77 12.14 4.61
C VAL A 330 -15.08 12.68 4.06
N ALA A 331 -15.25 14.01 4.01
CA ALA A 331 -16.41 14.64 3.40
C ALA A 331 -16.53 14.27 1.91
N GLN A 332 -15.44 14.37 1.15
CA GLN A 332 -15.40 13.95 -0.25
C GLN A 332 -15.72 12.46 -0.43
N HIS A 333 -15.23 11.59 0.46
CA HIS A 333 -15.55 10.17 0.42
C HIS A 333 -17.03 9.90 0.72
N ASN A 334 -17.63 10.62 1.67
CA ASN A 334 -19.07 10.52 1.93
C ASN A 334 -19.90 10.93 0.71
N ASP A 335 -19.52 12.01 0.02
CA ASP A 335 -20.21 12.45 -1.19
C ASP A 335 -20.11 11.40 -2.31
N ILE A 336 -18.94 10.79 -2.49
CA ILE A 336 -18.73 9.71 -3.48
C ILE A 336 -19.56 8.47 -3.11
N LEU A 337 -19.61 8.09 -1.84
CA LEU A 337 -20.43 6.96 -1.38
C LEU A 337 -21.91 7.23 -1.60
N GLY A 338 -22.40 8.46 -1.32
CA GLY A 338 -23.78 8.85 -1.60
C GLY A 338 -24.12 8.82 -3.09
N ALA A 339 -23.22 9.28 -3.96
CA ALA A 339 -23.41 9.18 -5.41
C ALA A 339 -23.44 7.72 -5.89
N MET A 340 -22.56 6.87 -5.34
CA MET A 340 -22.52 5.44 -5.65
C MET A 340 -23.81 4.74 -5.21
N ASP A 341 -24.35 5.07 -4.03
CA ASP A 341 -25.61 4.51 -3.52
C ASP A 341 -26.79 4.88 -4.45
N GLY A 342 -26.86 6.14 -4.88
CA GLY A 342 -27.84 6.60 -5.86
C GLY A 342 -27.73 5.88 -7.22
N ASP A 343 -26.51 5.60 -7.69
CA ASP A 343 -26.29 4.82 -8.91
C ASP A 343 -26.69 3.34 -8.73
N VAL A 344 -26.43 2.74 -7.57
CA VAL A 344 -26.87 1.38 -7.23
C VAL A 344 -28.39 1.30 -7.21
N ASP A 345 -29.08 2.28 -6.62
CA ASP A 345 -30.55 2.35 -6.62
C ASP A 345 -31.11 2.49 -8.03
N ARG A 346 -30.49 3.34 -8.86
CA ARG A 346 -30.90 3.52 -10.26
C ARG A 346 -30.73 2.23 -11.06
N VAL A 347 -29.60 1.54 -10.89
CA VAL A 347 -29.34 0.25 -11.56
C VAL A 347 -30.33 -0.81 -11.05
N THR A 348 -30.59 -0.87 -9.76
CA THR A 348 -31.56 -1.79 -9.15
C THR A 348 -32.97 -1.54 -9.68
N GLY A 349 -33.37 -0.27 -9.83
CA GLY A 349 -34.64 0.11 -10.45
C GLY A 349 -34.75 -0.34 -11.91
N LYS A 350 -33.70 -0.11 -12.71
CA LYS A 350 -33.65 -0.59 -14.11
C LYS A 350 -33.71 -2.12 -14.19
N LEU A 351 -33.01 -2.82 -13.29
CA LEU A 351 -32.98 -4.28 -13.24
C LEU A 351 -34.34 -4.85 -12.83
N LYS A 352 -35.04 -4.21 -11.89
CA LYS A 352 -36.42 -4.56 -11.53
C LYS A 352 -37.39 -4.40 -12.70
N VAL A 353 -37.27 -3.31 -13.46
CA VAL A 353 -38.07 -3.09 -14.69
C VAL A 353 -37.76 -4.15 -15.74
N ALA A 354 -36.49 -4.46 -15.98
CA ALA A 354 -36.07 -5.50 -16.91
C ALA A 354 -36.62 -6.88 -16.50
N ASN A 355 -36.51 -7.24 -15.22
CA ASN A 355 -37.03 -8.50 -14.70
C ASN A 355 -38.56 -8.60 -14.81
N ASN A 356 -39.28 -7.49 -14.56
CA ASN A 356 -40.73 -7.44 -14.75
C ASN A 356 -41.15 -7.58 -16.22
N ARG A 357 -40.34 -7.10 -17.18
CA ARG A 357 -40.58 -7.32 -18.62
C ARG A 357 -40.33 -8.78 -19.02
N ILE A 358 -39.27 -9.39 -18.49
CA ILE A 358 -38.97 -10.81 -18.73
C ILE A 358 -40.08 -11.71 -18.16
N ARG A 359 -40.65 -11.38 -17.00
CA ARG A 359 -41.78 -12.14 -16.43
C ARG A 359 -43.11 -11.99 -17.17
N LYS A 360 -43.24 -10.97 -18.03
CA LYS A 360 -44.44 -10.71 -18.84
C LYS A 360 -44.34 -11.30 -20.26
N MET A 361 -43.13 -11.69 -20.67
CA MET A 361 -42.87 -12.55 -21.83
C MET A 361 -42.97 -14.01 -21.38
#